data_AF-A0A7J9K5F8-F1
#
_entry.id   AF-A0A7J9K5F8-F1
#
_cell.length_a   1.000
_cell.length_b   1.000
_cell.length_c   1.000
_cell.angle_alpha   90.00
_cell.angle_beta   90.00
_cell.angle_gamma   90.00
#
_symmetry.space_group_name_H-M   'P 1'
#
loop_
_entity.id
_entity.type
_entity.pdbx_description
1 polymer ?
#
loop_
_entity_poly.entity_id
_entity_poly.type
_entity_poly.pdbx_seq_one_letter_code
_entity_poly.pdbx_strand_id
1 'polypeptide(L)'
;MEKSKDQGYIVNWAPQEAVLNHPAVGGVVSEVWKIGLDMKDVCDRKIVEKMVNDVMVDQKEEFVQSAAEMAKVTNQSVNVGGSSYSNLDHLIEDIRIMSLKTPKTKIVFKE
;
A
#
# COMPACT_ATOMS: atom_id res chain seq x y z
N MET A 1 22.09 2.30 4.06
CA MET A 1 21.07 1.56 3.29
C MET A 1 21.18 0.10 3.73
N GLU A 2 20.29 -0.34 4.59
CA GLU A 2 20.34 -1.69 5.15
C GLU A 2 19.51 -2.61 4.25
N LYS A 3 20.17 -3.55 3.58
CA LYS A 3 19.53 -4.56 2.74
C LYS A 3 18.94 -5.64 3.65
N SER A 4 17.62 -5.64 3.84
CA SER A 4 16.90 -6.86 4.18
C SER A 4 16.94 -7.77 2.95
N LYS A 5 17.53 -8.96 3.11
CA LYS A 5 17.72 -10.00 2.09
C LYS A 5 16.35 -10.42 1.50
N ASP A 6 15.89 -9.70 0.48
CA ASP A 6 15.80 -10.19 -0.91
C ASP A 6 14.81 -9.42 -1.79
N GLN A 7 13.96 -8.51 -1.29
CA GLN A 7 13.02 -7.76 -2.17
C GLN A 7 12.63 -6.33 -1.76
N GLY A 8 13.32 -5.65 -0.82
CA GLY A 8 12.93 -4.28 -0.42
C GLY A 8 14.02 -3.40 0.17
N TYR A 9 13.84 -2.08 0.07
CA TYR A 9 14.70 -1.06 0.67
C TYR A 9 13.89 -0.16 1.61
N ILE A 10 14.35 -0.01 2.85
CA ILE A 10 13.85 1.01 3.77
C ILE A 10 14.64 2.29 3.50
N VAL A 11 13.93 3.37 3.18
CA VAL A 11 14.50 4.68 2.87
C VAL A 11 13.94 5.73 3.84
N ASN A 12 14.78 6.69 4.23
CA ASN A 12 14.34 7.79 5.08
C ASN A 12 13.33 8.71 4.36
N TRP A 13 13.42 8.77 3.04
CA TRP A 13 12.51 9.51 2.18
C TRP A 13 12.50 8.89 0.78
N ALA A 14 11.33 8.84 0.16
CA ALA A 14 11.13 8.41 -1.22
C ALA A 14 10.41 9.52 -2.00
N PRO A 15 10.73 9.72 -3.29
CA PRO A 15 10.01 10.68 -4.13
C PRO A 15 8.59 10.15 -4.42
N GLN A 16 7.64 10.48 -3.56
CA GLN A 16 6.27 9.93 -3.58
C GLN A 16 5.59 10.10 -4.95
N GLU A 17 5.76 11.24 -5.63
CA GLU A 17 5.21 11.45 -6.98
C GLU A 17 5.78 10.47 -8.01
N ALA A 18 7.09 10.20 -7.98
CA ALA A 18 7.71 9.26 -8.91
C ALA A 18 7.31 7.80 -8.61
N VAL A 19 7.09 7.46 -7.34
CA VAL A 19 6.60 6.15 -6.92
C VAL A 19 5.15 5.95 -7.35
N LEU A 20 4.30 6.96 -7.16
CA LEU A 20 2.88 6.91 -7.54
C LEU A 20 2.69 6.95 -9.06
N ASN A 21 3.55 7.66 -9.79
CA ASN A 21 3.55 7.70 -11.27
C ASN A 21 4.14 6.43 -11.90
N HIS A 22 4.58 5.45 -11.10
CA HIS A 22 5.05 4.19 -11.65
C HIS A 22 3.87 3.44 -12.33
N PRO A 23 3.99 2.98 -13.59
CA PRO A 23 2.87 2.38 -14.34
C PRO A 23 2.18 1.21 -13.63
N ALA A 24 2.92 0.48 -12.78
CA ALA A 24 2.35 -0.59 -11.97
C ALA A 24 1.22 -0.10 -11.03
N VAL A 25 1.28 1.13 -10.52
CA VAL A 25 0.26 1.68 -9.62
C VAL A 25 -1.03 1.96 -10.39
N GLY A 26 -0.94 2.68 -11.52
CA GLY A 26 -2.09 2.97 -12.38
C GLY A 26 -2.80 1.70 -12.88
N GLY A 27 -2.03 0.74 -13.39
CA GLY A 27 -2.57 -0.53 -13.88
C GLY A 27 -3.20 -1.40 -12.78
N VAL A 28 -2.70 -1.36 -11.54
CA VAL A 28 -3.34 -2.06 -10.42
C VAL A 28 -4.69 -1.42 -10.09
N VAL A 29 -4.76 -0.09 -10.04
CA VAL A 29 -6.01 0.62 -9.72
C VAL A 29 -7.08 0.42 -10.80
N SER A 30 -6.70 0.50 -12.09
CA SER A 30 -7.65 0.39 -13.21
C SER A 30 -7.98 -1.04 -13.59
N GLU A 31 -6.98 -1.91 -13.77
CA GLU A 31 -7.19 -3.24 -14.36
C GLU A 31 -7.44 -4.33 -13.31
N VAL A 32 -6.76 -4.25 -12.17
CA VAL A 32 -6.82 -5.30 -11.14
C VAL A 32 -7.95 -5.02 -10.16
N TRP A 33 -7.95 -3.82 -9.58
CA TRP A 33 -8.93 -3.44 -8.56
C TRP A 33 -10.21 -2.87 -9.16
N LYS A 34 -10.17 -2.34 -10.38
CA LYS A 34 -11.33 -1.75 -11.06
C LYS A 34 -12.03 -0.69 -10.22
N ILE A 35 -11.26 0.09 -9.46
CA ILE A 35 -11.78 1.17 -8.60
C ILE A 35 -11.43 2.57 -9.12
N GLY A 36 -10.69 2.65 -10.23
CA GLY A 36 -10.38 3.91 -10.88
C GLY A 36 -10.10 3.75 -12.37
N LEU A 37 -9.86 4.86 -13.05
CA LEU A 37 -9.45 4.91 -14.44
C LEU A 37 -8.03 5.45 -14.53
N ASP A 38 -7.21 4.82 -15.35
CA ASP A 38 -5.88 5.33 -15.69
C ASP A 38 -6.02 6.34 -16.85
N MET A 39 -5.74 7.60 -16.58
CA MET A 39 -5.79 8.65 -17.60
C MET A 39 -4.52 8.60 -18.43
N LYS A 40 -4.63 8.16 -19.68
CA LYS A 40 -3.51 8.12 -20.62
C LYS A 40 -3.40 9.44 -21.39
N ASP A 41 -2.24 10.07 -21.35
CA ASP A 41 -1.85 11.26 -22.13
C ASP A 41 -2.67 12.55 -21.89
N VAL A 42 -2.66 13.47 -22.88
CA VAL A 42 -3.07 14.88 -22.79
C VAL A 42 -4.43 15.03 -22.13
N CYS A 43 -4.43 15.69 -20.98
CA CYS A 43 -5.62 16.02 -20.20
C CYS A 43 -6.41 17.13 -20.89
N ASP A 44 -7.22 16.77 -21.89
CA ASP A 44 -8.18 17.67 -22.52
C ASP A 44 -9.55 17.61 -21.81
N ARG A 45 -10.32 18.70 -21.94
CA ARG A 45 -11.62 18.83 -21.28
C ARG A 45 -12.59 17.71 -21.67
N LYS A 46 -12.57 17.25 -22.92
CA LYS A 46 -13.51 16.23 -23.42
C LYS A 46 -13.16 14.84 -22.88
N ILE A 47 -11.87 14.54 -22.75
CA ILE A 47 -11.38 13.30 -22.13
C ILE A 47 -11.79 13.28 -20.66
N VAL A 48 -11.55 14.37 -19.92
CA VAL A 48 -11.95 14.47 -18.51
C VAL A 48 -13.46 14.32 -18.34
N GLU A 49 -14.26 15.02 -19.14
CA GLU A 49 -15.72 14.93 -19.09
C GLU A 49 -16.22 13.50 -19.36
N LYS A 50 -15.64 12.82 -20.37
CA LYS A 50 -15.95 11.43 -20.65
C LYS A 50 -15.59 10.52 -19.47
N MET A 51 -14.39 10.64 -18.92
CA MET A 51 -13.95 9.80 -17.79
C MET A 51 -14.84 10.00 -16.55
N VAL A 52 -15.29 11.24 -16.30
CA VAL A 52 -16.25 11.52 -15.23
C VAL A 52 -17.59 10.85 -15.51
N ASN A 53 -18.10 10.92 -16.74
CA ASN A 53 -19.35 10.23 -17.12
C ASN A 53 -19.20 8.71 -17.03
N ASP A 54 -18.08 8.13 -17.47
CA ASP A 54 -17.79 6.71 -17.36
C ASP A 54 -17.88 6.24 -15.89
N VAL A 55 -17.29 6.99 -14.95
CA VAL A 55 -17.30 6.64 -13.51
C VAL A 55 -18.67 6.90 -12.85
N MET A 56 -19.32 8.01 -13.18
CA MET A 56 -20.48 8.50 -12.43
C MET A 56 -21.83 8.10 -13.03
N VAL A 57 -21.84 7.69 -14.30
CA VAL A 57 -23.06 7.43 -15.06
C VAL A 57 -22.98 6.09 -15.78
N ASP A 58 -22.03 5.92 -16.71
CA ASP A 58 -22.08 4.80 -17.66
C ASP A 58 -21.66 3.45 -17.05
N GLN A 59 -20.70 3.45 -16.12
CA GLN A 59 -20.16 2.24 -15.45
C GLN A 59 -20.24 2.34 -13.92
N LYS A 60 -21.12 3.20 -13.41
CA LYS A 60 -21.22 3.51 -11.98
C LYS A 60 -21.37 2.27 -11.11
N GLU A 61 -22.25 1.34 -11.49
CA GLU A 61 -22.52 0.14 -10.71
C GLU A 61 -21.27 -0.73 -10.53
N GLU A 62 -20.46 -0.87 -11.59
CA GLU A 62 -19.23 -1.67 -11.55
C GLU A 62 -18.17 -1.05 -10.61
N PHE A 63 -17.99 0.27 -10.68
CA PHE A 63 -17.09 1.00 -9.79
C PHE A 63 -17.54 0.94 -8.33
N VAL A 64 -18.84 1.14 -8.07
CA VAL A 64 -19.40 1.07 -6.72
C VAL A 64 -19.26 -0.34 -6.15
N GLN A 65 -19.53 -1.38 -6.95
CA GLN A 65 -19.39 -2.76 -6.50
C GLN A 65 -17.94 -3.11 -6.17
N SER A 66 -17.00 -2.75 -7.05
CA SER A 66 -15.57 -3.01 -6.87
C SER A 66 -15.03 -2.28 -5.64
N ALA A 67 -15.40 -1.00 -5.45
CA ALA A 67 -15.00 -0.21 -4.29
C ALA A 67 -15.59 -0.76 -2.98
N ALA A 68 -16.85 -1.22 -3.00
CA ALA A 68 -17.49 -1.81 -1.82
C ALA A 68 -16.83 -3.12 -1.40
N GLU A 69 -16.50 -4.02 -2.34
CA GLU A 69 -15.81 -5.26 -2.01
C GLU A 69 -14.38 -4.99 -1.52
N MET A 70 -13.66 -4.06 -2.15
CA MET A 70 -12.34 -3.64 -1.70
C MET A 70 -12.38 -3.11 -0.26
N ALA A 71 -13.35 -2.24 0.06
CA ALA A 71 -13.54 -1.70 1.40
C ALA A 71 -13.87 -2.81 2.41
N LYS A 72 -14.70 -3.78 2.04
CA LYS A 72 -15.07 -4.91 2.88
C LYS A 72 -13.85 -5.79 3.20
N VAL A 73 -13.09 -6.22 2.20
CA VAL A 73 -11.91 -7.08 2.38
C VAL A 73 -10.83 -6.34 3.19
N THR A 74 -10.64 -5.05 2.93
CA THR A 74 -9.69 -4.21 3.69
C THR A 74 -10.09 -4.15 5.17
N ASN A 75 -11.36 -3.85 5.47
CA ASN A 75 -11.86 -3.80 6.84
C ASN A 75 -11.72 -5.16 7.55
N GLN A 76 -12.03 -6.26 6.87
CA GLN A 76 -11.85 -7.61 7.42
C GLN A 76 -10.38 -7.92 7.73
N SER A 77 -9.46 -7.45 6.89
CA SER A 77 -8.03 -7.73 7.05
C SER A 77 -7.41 -6.97 8.24
N VAL A 78 -7.89 -5.74 8.53
CA VAL A 78 -7.35 -4.89 9.60
C VAL A 78 -8.06 -5.06 10.96
N ASN A 79 -9.26 -5.63 10.98
CA ASN A 79 -10.01 -5.88 12.23
C ASN A 79 -9.42 -7.06 13.02
N VAL A 80 -9.82 -7.17 14.29
CA VAL A 80 -9.42 -8.28 15.18
C VAL A 80 -9.76 -9.63 14.53
N GLY A 81 -8.77 -10.52 14.45
CA GLY A 81 -8.87 -11.80 13.75
C GLY A 81 -8.57 -11.73 12.24
N GLY A 82 -8.31 -10.55 11.70
CA GLY A 82 -7.87 -10.33 10.33
C GLY A 82 -6.38 -10.65 10.10
N SER A 83 -6.00 -10.78 8.83
CA SER A 83 -4.64 -11.13 8.43
C SER A 83 -3.63 -10.02 8.71
N SER A 84 -3.93 -8.77 8.35
CA SER A 84 -3.06 -7.62 8.63
C SER A 84 -2.92 -7.37 10.12
N TYR A 85 -4.01 -7.55 10.88
CA TYR A 85 -3.99 -7.51 12.35
C TYR A 85 -3.01 -8.55 12.91
N SER A 86 -3.15 -9.81 12.51
CA SER A 86 -2.28 -10.91 12.98
C SER A 86 -0.82 -10.72 12.56
N ASN A 87 -0.57 -10.21 11.36
CA ASN A 87 0.78 -9.91 10.88
C ASN A 87 1.46 -8.83 11.72
N LEU A 88 0.71 -7.81 12.15
CA LEU A 88 1.24 -6.78 13.04
C LEU A 88 1.58 -7.35 14.42
N ASP A 89 0.71 -8.19 14.98
CA ASP A 89 0.97 -8.88 16.25
C ASP A 89 2.24 -9.75 16.17
N HIS A 90 2.42 -10.50 15.08
CA HIS A 90 3.63 -11.30 14.85
C HIS A 90 4.88 -10.42 14.75
N LEU A 91 4.82 -9.30 14.03
CA LEU A 91 5.93 -8.37 13.91
C LEU A 91 6.34 -7.78 15.26
N ILE A 92 5.35 -7.41 16.10
CA ILE A 92 5.61 -6.91 17.45
C ILE A 92 6.34 -7.96 18.28
N GLU A 93 5.91 -9.21 18.20
CA GLU A 93 6.53 -10.30 18.94
C GLU A 93 7.95 -10.60 18.44
N ASP A 94 8.18 -10.60 17.13
CA ASP A 94 9.51 -10.75 16.55
C ASP A 94 10.46 -9.65 17.04
N ILE A 95 10.02 -8.39 17.08
CA ILE A 95 10.82 -7.26 17.58
C ILE A 95 11.16 -7.45 19.07
N ARG A 96 10.20 -7.89 19.89
CA ARG A 96 10.45 -8.18 21.32
C ARG A 96 11.48 -9.28 21.48
N ILE A 97 11.34 -10.38 20.75
CA ILE A 97 12.27 -11.51 20.78
C ILE A 97 13.69 -11.05 20.35
N MET A 98 13.79 -10.24 19.29
CA MET A 98 15.07 -9.69 18.84
C MET A 98 15.72 -8.79 19.91
N SER A 99 14.94 -7.98 20.62
CA SER A 99 15.43 -7.12 21.71
C SER A 99 15.91 -7.91 22.93
N LEU A 100 15.30 -9.06 23.23
CA LEU A 100 15.72 -9.93 24.35
C LEU A 100 16.99 -10.74 24.02
N LYS A 101 17.25 -11.00 22.74
CA LYS A 101 18.43 -11.76 22.28
C LYS A 101 19.70 -10.92 22.15
N THR A 102 19.63 -9.60 22.28
CA THR A 102 20.82 -8.75 22.19
C THR A 102 21.62 -8.81 23.50
N PRO A 103 22.91 -9.20 23.49
CA PRO A 103 23.71 -9.22 24.71
C PRO A 103 23.82 -7.80 25.28
N LYS A 104 23.50 -7.60 26.55
CA LYS A 104 23.79 -6.35 27.26
C LYS A 104 25.32 -6.23 27.40
N THR A 105 25.98 -5.56 26.47
CA THR A 105 27.41 -5.24 26.60
C THR A 105 27.58 -4.27 27.76
N LYS A 106 28.17 -4.72 28.87
CA LYS A 106 28.69 -3.81 29.91
C LYS A 106 29.81 -3.00 29.26
N ILE A 107 29.55 -1.74 28.96
CA ILE A 107 30.60 -0.77 28.64
C ILE A 107 31.37 -0.55 29.95
N VAL A 108 32.50 -1.24 30.08
CA VAL A 108 33.46 -0.96 31.16
C VAL A 108 34.36 0.15 30.65
N PHE A 109 34.19 1.35 31.20
CA PHE A 109 35.17 2.42 31.01
C PHE A 109 36.44 2.01 31.76
N LYS A 110 37.55 1.83 31.03
CA LYS A 110 38.88 1.76 31.63
C LYS A 110 39.36 3.19 31.85
N GLU A 111 39.71 3.49 33.10
CA GLU A 111 40.47 4.67 33.51
C GLU A 111 41.88 4.67 32.89
#